data_AF-A0A966QHJ8-F1
#
_entry.id   AF-A0A966QHJ8-F1
#
_cell.length_a   1.000
_cell.length_b   1.000
_cell.length_c   1.000
_cell.angle_alpha   90.00
_cell.angle_beta   90.00
_cell.angle_gamma   90.00
#
_symmetry.space_group_name_H-M   'P 1'
#
loop_
_entity.id
_entity.type
_entity.pdbx_description
1 polymer ?
#
loop_
_entity_poly.entity_id
_entity_poly.type
_entity_poly.pdbx_seq_one_letter_code
_entity_poly.pdbx_strand_id
1 'polypeptide(L)' 'MNPLPDRVVIVGLLATLGICFALVFWTVRLHPAADQPLQWRDSPSQRVAPSRQSGASPQLL' A
#
# COMPACT_ATOMS: atom_id res chain seq x y z
N MET A 1 26.73 4.15 39.69
CA MET A 1 26.12 4.40 38.38
C MET A 1 27.10 3.91 37.31
N ASN A 2 27.05 2.63 36.96
CA ASN A 2 27.97 2.07 35.97
C ASN A 2 27.31 2.15 34.59
N PRO A 3 27.81 2.99 33.66
CA PRO A 3 27.19 3.12 32.34
C PRO A 3 27.25 1.78 31.62
N LEU A 4 26.17 1.45 30.92
CA LEU A 4 26.13 0.25 30.09
C LEU A 4 27.25 0.35 29.04
N PRO A 5 27.97 -0.75 28.76
CA PRO A 5 29.03 -0.72 27.76
C PRO A 5 28.43 -0.38 26.39
N ASP A 6 29.01 0.61 25.72
CA ASP A 6 28.53 1.16 24.45
C ASP A 6 28.27 0.08 23.38
N ARG A 7 29.15 -0.94 23.34
CA ARG A 7 29.01 -2.15 22.52
C ARG A 7 27.68 -2.90 22.71
N VAL A 8 27.16 -2.96 23.94
CA VAL A 8 25.90 -3.65 24.24
C VAL A 8 24.73 -2.86 23.68
N VAL A 9 24.79 -1.54 23.78
CA VAL A 9 23.78 -0.64 23.22
C VAL A 9 23.77 -0.77 21.70
N ILE A 10 24.93 -0.71 21.05
CA ILE A 10 25.06 -0.86 19.59
C ILE A 10 24.54 -2.22 19.14
N VAL A 11 24.95 -3.32 19.78
CA VAL A 11 24.50 -4.66 19.43
C VAL A 11 22.98 -4.80 19.63
N GLY A 12 22.44 -4.25 20.71
CA GLY A 12 21.00 -4.24 20.96
C GLY A 12 20.24 -3.46 19.88
N LEU A 13 20.77 -2.32 19.46
CA LEU A 13 20.17 -1.49 18.42
C LEU A 13 20.15 -2.21 17.06
N LEU A 14 21.29 -2.79 16.68
CA LEU A 14 21.43 -3.58 15.44
C LEU A 14 20.55 -4.82 15.45
N ALA A 15 20.47 -5.53 16.58
CA ALA A 15 19.59 -6.69 16.72
C ALA A 15 18.11 -6.30 16.59
N THR A 16 17.69 -5.21 17.22
CA THR A 16 16.31 -4.72 17.14
C THR A 16 15.95 -4.32 15.71
N LEU A 17 16.86 -3.61 15.01
CA LEU A 17 16.68 -3.28 13.60
C LEU A 17 16.59 -4.53 12.72
N GLY A 18 17.50 -5.48 12.91
CA GLY A 18 17.54 -6.72 12.14
C GLY A 18 16.29 -7.57 12.33
N ILE A 19 15.80 -7.70 13.56
CA ILE A 19 14.56 -8.42 13.87
C ILE A 19 13.36 -7.72 13.21
N CYS A 20 13.26 -6.41 13.32
CA CYS A 20 12.17 -5.64 12.70
C CYS A 20 12.16 -5.85 11.18
N PHE A 21 13.34 -5.78 10.54
CA PHE A 21 13.48 -6.01 9.12
C PHE A 21 13.12 -7.44 8.70
N ALA A 22 13.57 -8.43 9.48
CA ALA A 22 13.26 -9.83 9.26
C ALA A 22 11.74 -10.09 9.38
N LEU A 23 11.08 -9.52 10.38
CA LEU A 23 9.63 -9.65 10.58
C LEU A 23 8.85 -9.02 9.43
N VAL A 24 9.21 -7.82 8.98
CA VAL A 24 8.55 -7.16 7.83
C VAL A 24 8.72 -8.00 6.57
N PHE A 25 9.95 -8.41 6.26
CA PHE A 25 10.23 -9.25 5.10
C PHE A 25 9.46 -10.58 5.14
N TRP A 26 9.44 -11.22 6.30
CA TRP A 26 8.69 -12.44 6.54
C TRP A 26 7.18 -12.23 6.37
N THR A 27 6.65 -11.11 6.86
CA THR A 27 5.22 -10.77 6.77
C THR A 27 4.81 -10.52 5.32
N VAL A 28 5.59 -9.75 4.55
CA VAL A 28 5.34 -9.52 3.11
C VAL A 28 5.40 -10.83 2.33
N ARG A 29 6.32 -11.73 2.70
CA ARG A 29 6.42 -13.06 2.08
C ARG A 29 5.19 -13.92 2.38
N LEU A 30 4.65 -13.88 3.60
CA LEU A 30 3.50 -14.68 4.02
C LEU A 30 2.16 -14.13 3.52
N HIS A 31 2.02 -12.81 3.51
CA HIS A 31 0.81 -12.14 3.08
C HIS A 31 1.19 -11.09 2.03
N PRO A 32 1.43 -11.50 0.78
CA PRO A 32 1.59 -10.55 -0.31
C PRO A 32 0.33 -9.69 -0.34
N ALA A 33 0.46 -8.42 0.04
CA ALA A 33 -0.65 -7.49 0.02
C ALA A 33 -1.16 -7.44 -1.43
N ALA A 34 -2.39 -7.92 -1.64
CA ALA A 34 -3.07 -7.79 -2.91
C ALA A 34 -3.08 -6.31 -3.28
N ASP A 35 -2.61 -6.00 -4.49
CA ASP A 35 -2.46 -4.66 -5.05
C ASP A 35 -3.46 -3.67 -4.45
N GLN A 36 -3.01 -2.89 -3.46
CA GLN A 36 -3.77 -1.73 -3.04
C GLN A 36 -3.53 -0.71 -4.15
N PRO A 37 -4.52 -0.44 -5.02
CA PRO A 37 -4.32 0.48 -6.12
C PRO A 37 -3.87 1.80 -5.51
N LEU A 38 -2.69 2.26 -5.94
CA LEU A 38 -2.15 3.53 -5.51
C LEU A 38 -3.16 4.58 -5.97
N GLN A 39 -4.04 5.04 -5.08
CA GLN A 39 -5.20 5.90 -5.38
C GLN A 39 -4.84 7.19 -6.13
N TRP A 40 -3.57 7.61 -6.10
CA TRP A 40 -3.09 8.76 -6.86
C TRP A 40 -2.96 8.48 -8.38
N ARG A 41 -2.99 7.22 -8.81
CA ARG A 41 -3.05 6.83 -10.24
C ARG A 41 -4.48 6.84 -10.77
N ASP A 42 -5.49 6.87 -9.88
CA ASP A 42 -6.88 7.08 -10.25
C ASP A 42 -7.12 8.58 -10.51
N SER A 43 -6.57 9.08 -11.63
CA SER A 43 -6.97 10.38 -12.14
C SER A 43 -8.48 10.34 -12.44
N PRO A 44 -9.29 11.31 -11.93
CA PRO A 44 -10.74 11.34 -12.17
C PRO A 44 -11.13 11.50 -13.65
N SER A 45 -10.15 11.68 -14.54
CA SER A 45 -10.33 11.88 -15.98
C SER A 45 -10.79 10.62 -16.75
N GLN A 46 -10.75 9.42 -16.17
CA GLN A 46 -11.25 8.21 -16.85
C GLN A 46 -12.74 7.91 -16.59
N ARG A 47 -13.45 8.75 -15.81
CA ARG A 47 -14.91 8.69 -15.70
C ARG A 47 -15.58 9.79 -16.51
N VAL A 48 -15.21 9.88 -17.79
CA VAL A 48 -16.07 10.49 -18.82
C VAL A 48 -16.34 9.42 -19.86
N ALA A 49 -17.32 8.57 -19.59
CA ALA A 49 -18.10 7.96 -20.67
C ALA A 49 -19.25 8.93 -20.96
N PRO A 50 -19.23 9.63 -22.10
CA PRO A 50 -20.31 10.52 -22.50
C PRO A 50 -21.53 9.70 -22.91
N SER A 51 -22.69 10.06 -22.36
CA SER A 51 -24.03 9.92 -22.94
C SER A 51 -24.20 8.94 -24.12
N ARG A 52 -24.64 7.70 -23.83
CA ARG A 52 -25.51 6.98 -24.78
C ARG A 52 -26.89 7.63 -24.73
N GLN A 53 -27.02 8.69 -25.51
CA GLN A 53 -28.24 9.03 -26.19
C GLN A 53 -28.62 7.83 -27.08
N SER A 54 -29.44 6.91 -26.56
CA SER A 54 -30.09 5.86 -27.34
C SER A 54 -31.40 5.47 -26.66
N GLY A 55 -32.31 6.43 -26.72
CA GLY A 55 -33.73 6.31 -26.44
C GLY A 55 -34.43 7.37 -27.26
N ALA A 56 -34.09 7.41 -28.55
CA ALA A 56 -34.87 8.14 -29.54
C ALA A 56 -36.28 7.59 -29.47
N SER A 57 -37.22 8.43 -29.06
CA SER A 57 -38.65 8.18 -29.25
C SER A 57 -38.90 7.93 -30.74
N PRO A 58 -39.38 6.74 -31.13
CA PRO A 58 -40.22 6.63 -32.31
C PRO A 58 -41.66 6.88 -31.86
N GLN A 59 -42.24 7.94 -32.43
CA GLN A 59 -43.65 8.03 -32.79
C GLN A 59 -44.40 6.68 -32.86
N LEU A 60 -45.65 6.66 -32.35
CA LEU A 60 -46.86 6.00 -32.89
C LEU A 60 -47.77 5.41 -31.78
N LEU A 61 -48.74 6.19 -31.27
CA LEU A 61 -50.19 6.05 -31.51
C LEU A 61 -50.97 7.12 -30.73
#